data_AF-A0A147IJ50-F1
#
_entry.id   AF-A0A147IJ50-F1
#
_cell.length_a   1.000
_cell.length_b   1.000
_cell.length_c   1.000
_cell.angle_alpha   90.00
_cell.angle_beta   90.00
_cell.angle_gamma   90.00
#
_symmetry.space_group_name_H-M   'P 1'
#
loop_
_entity.id
_entity.type
_entity.pdbx_description
1 polymer ?
#
loop_
_entity_poly.entity_id
_entity_poly.type
_entity_poly.pdbx_seq_one_letter_code
_entity_poly.pdbx_strand_id
1 'polypeptide(L)'
;VYKGQHYEDSAWRMSFFGDEIEEIVEFDPLTGKKVASLNSVRIYANSHYVTPGPTMKQAVEAIKFELTERLKELEIEGKLLERQRLEQRTNFDLEMIAATGSCNGIENYSRFLTGRLPGEPPPTLFEYLPENAVLFVDESHVTIGQINGMSRGDHRRKITLAEYGFRLPSAIDNRPLRFNEWDAMRPQTVSVSAT
;
A
#
# COMPACT_ATOMS: atom_id res chain seq x y z
N VAL A 1 6.58 -14.52 20.02
CA VAL A 1 7.78 -13.73 19.66
C VAL A 1 7.39 -12.81 18.52
N TYR A 2 7.27 -11.52 18.78
CA TYR A 2 6.97 -10.54 17.73
C TYR A 2 8.28 -9.95 17.23
N LYS A 3 8.54 -10.05 15.92
CA LYS A 3 9.67 -9.39 15.25
C LYS A 3 9.21 -8.01 14.78
N GLY A 4 9.83 -6.95 15.28
CA GLY A 4 9.66 -5.62 14.72
C GLY A 4 10.43 -5.50 13.41
N GLN A 5 9.78 -5.11 12.31
CA GLN A 5 10.41 -4.95 11.00
C GLN A 5 11.47 -3.82 10.93
N HIS A 6 11.62 -3.01 11.98
CA HIS A 6 12.59 -1.91 12.05
C HIS A 6 13.78 -2.15 12.99
N TYR A 7 13.81 -3.27 13.72
CA TYR A 7 14.96 -3.70 14.51
C TYR A 7 15.27 -5.14 14.13
N GLU A 8 16.08 -5.34 13.08
CA GLU A 8 16.46 -6.69 12.62
C GLU A 8 17.12 -7.54 13.73
N ASP A 9 17.61 -6.90 14.80
CA ASP A 9 18.39 -7.52 15.85
C ASP A 9 17.64 -7.77 17.17
N SER A 10 16.34 -7.48 17.28
CA SER A 10 15.63 -7.58 18.57
C SER A 10 14.21 -8.11 18.46
N ALA A 11 13.84 -8.96 19.41
CA ALA A 11 12.52 -9.55 19.50
C ALA A 11 11.94 -9.37 20.91
N TRP A 12 10.61 -9.34 20.99
CA TRP A 12 9.92 -9.19 22.27
C TRP A 12 9.25 -10.48 22.72
N ARG A 13 9.43 -10.78 24.01
CA ARG A 13 8.75 -11.86 24.76
C ARG A 13 7.83 -11.21 25.78
N MET A 14 6.58 -11.63 25.79
CA MET A 14 5.55 -11.14 26.72
C MET A 14 5.14 -12.34 27.58
N SER A 15 5.33 -12.23 28.88
CA SER A 15 4.92 -13.22 29.88
C SER A 15 3.57 -12.83 30.45
N PHE A 16 2.66 -13.80 30.57
CA PHE A 16 1.29 -13.57 31.02
C PHE A 16 1.02 -14.36 32.31
N PHE A 17 0.27 -13.73 33.22
CA PHE A 17 -0.37 -14.38 34.35
C PHE A 17 -1.88 -14.26 34.20
N GLY A 18 -2.51 -15.32 33.69
CA GLY A 18 -3.90 -15.25 33.23
C GLY A 18 -4.04 -14.26 32.07
N ASP A 19 -4.85 -13.23 32.25
CA ASP A 19 -5.12 -12.19 31.26
C ASP A 19 -4.26 -10.92 31.46
N GLU A 20 -3.35 -10.92 32.42
CA GLU A 20 -2.45 -9.80 32.71
C GLU A 20 -1.04 -10.03 32.15
N ILE A 21 -0.44 -8.99 31.57
CA ILE A 21 0.97 -9.00 31.16
C ILE A 21 1.84 -8.74 32.39
N GLU A 22 2.67 -9.71 32.75
CA GLU A 22 3.55 -9.65 33.92
C GLU A 22 4.92 -9.06 33.56
N GLU A 23 5.49 -9.45 32.41
CA GLU A 23 6.81 -8.99 31.98
C GLU A 23 6.86 -8.84 30.45
N ILE A 24 7.50 -7.77 29.99
CA ILE A 24 7.89 -7.60 28.59
C ILE A 24 9.41 -7.54 28.52
N VAL A 25 10.00 -8.46 27.76
CA VAL A 25 11.46 -8.59 27.61
C VAL A 25 11.85 -8.43 26.16
N GLU A 26 12.78 -7.52 25.91
CA GLU A 26 13.54 -7.47 24.67
C GLU A 26 14.72 -8.43 24.75
N PHE A 27 14.88 -9.25 23.72
CA PHE A 27 15.95 -10.24 23.64
C PHE A 27 16.49 -10.37 22.23
N ASP A 28 17.74 -10.77 22.12
CA ASP A 28 18.38 -11.13 20.85
C ASP A 28 17.78 -12.47 20.36
N PRO A 29 17.10 -12.50 19.18
CA PRO A 29 16.46 -13.71 18.68
C PRO A 29 17.43 -14.80 18.24
N LEU A 30 18.70 -14.48 17.99
CA LEU A 30 19.75 -15.43 17.60
C LEU A 30 20.41 -16.08 18.82
N THR A 31 20.77 -15.28 19.83
CA THR A 31 21.50 -15.79 21.01
C THR A 31 20.60 -16.09 22.21
N GLY A 32 19.36 -15.60 22.21
CA GLY A 32 18.42 -15.73 23.32
C GLY A 32 18.74 -14.83 24.52
N LYS A 33 19.78 -14.00 24.44
CA LYS A 33 20.20 -13.12 25.54
C LYS A 33 19.18 -11.99 25.75
N LYS A 34 18.81 -11.79 27.01
CA LYS A 34 18.00 -10.63 27.44
C LYS A 34 18.78 -9.34 27.20
N VAL A 35 18.14 -8.40 26.51
CA VAL A 35 18.66 -7.06 26.23
C VAL A 35 18.10 -6.07 27.25
N ALA A 36 16.78 -6.01 27.40
CA ALA A 36 16.11 -5.08 28.30
C ALA A 36 14.76 -5.61 28.81
N SER A 37 14.31 -5.09 29.96
CA SER A 37 12.92 -5.19 30.41
C SER A 37 12.19 -3.90 30.05
N LEU A 38 10.98 -4.02 29.50
CA LEU A 38 10.18 -2.90 29.01
C LEU A 38 8.86 -2.81 29.80
N ASN A 39 8.38 -1.59 30.03
CA ASN A 39 7.07 -1.36 30.66
C ASN A 39 5.91 -1.38 29.64
N SER A 40 6.21 -1.08 28.38
CA SER A 40 5.24 -1.12 27.29
C SER A 40 5.96 -1.29 25.95
N VAL A 41 5.21 -1.76 24.97
CA VAL A 41 5.67 -1.97 23.60
C VAL A 41 4.54 -1.61 22.65
N ARG A 42 4.87 -0.94 21.54
CA ARG A 42 3.91 -0.65 20.48
C ARG A 42 4.20 -1.57 19.29
N ILE A 43 3.22 -2.41 18.96
CA ILE A 43 3.29 -3.32 17.83
C ILE A 43 2.56 -2.68 16.65
N TYR A 44 3.28 -2.42 15.57
CA TYR A 44 2.70 -1.97 14.31
C TYR A 44 2.39 -3.17 13.41
N ALA A 45 1.46 -2.99 12.47
CA ALA A 45 1.16 -3.98 11.46
C ALA A 45 2.41 -4.30 10.62
N ASN A 46 2.54 -5.56 10.19
CA ASN A 46 3.61 -6.01 9.29
C ASN A 46 3.37 -5.65 7.81
N SER A 47 2.30 -4.90 7.53
CA SER A 47 1.90 -4.45 6.19
C SER A 47 1.13 -3.14 6.30
N HIS A 48 1.32 -2.26 5.31
CA HIS A 48 0.57 -1.02 5.18
C HIS A 48 -0.85 -1.22 4.60
N TYR A 49 -1.17 -2.43 4.13
CA TYR A 49 -2.48 -2.77 3.55
C TYR A 49 -3.38 -3.54 4.52
N VAL A 50 -3.05 -3.57 5.82
CA VAL A 50 -3.91 -4.19 6.82
C VAL A 50 -5.20 -3.39 6.93
N THR A 51 -6.29 -4.01 6.48
CA THR A 51 -7.59 -3.37 6.33
C THR A 51 -8.62 -4.13 7.19
N PRO A 52 -9.53 -3.44 7.90
CA PRO A 52 -10.55 -4.12 8.71
C PRO A 52 -11.46 -5.03 7.88
N GLY A 53 -11.92 -6.14 8.47
CA GLY A 53 -12.77 -7.13 7.81
C GLY A 53 -14.02 -6.56 7.09
N PRO A 54 -14.76 -5.60 7.66
CA PRO A 54 -15.89 -4.97 6.97
C PRO A 54 -15.49 -4.23 5.69
N THR A 55 -14.40 -3.46 5.72
CA THR A 55 -13.86 -2.74 4.56
C THR A 55 -13.37 -3.71 3.49
N MET A 56 -12.74 -4.82 3.89
CA MET A 56 -12.32 -5.88 2.96
C MET A 56 -13.51 -6.49 2.21
N LYS A 57 -14.64 -6.77 2.90
CA LYS A 57 -15.85 -7.29 2.27
C LYS A 57 -16.43 -6.31 1.24
N GLN A 58 -16.50 -5.02 1.59
CA GLN A 58 -16.96 -3.98 0.67
C GLN A 58 -16.06 -3.87 -0.56
N ALA A 59 -14.74 -3.90 -0.35
CA ALA A 59 -13.77 -3.86 -1.43
C ALA A 59 -13.92 -5.05 -2.40
N VAL A 60 -14.09 -6.27 -1.87
CA VAL A 60 -14.30 -7.49 -2.67
C VAL A 60 -15.53 -7.36 -3.58
N GLU A 61 -16.65 -6.86 -3.08
CA GLU A 61 -17.85 -6.68 -3.90
C GLU A 61 -17.66 -5.62 -4.98
N ALA A 62 -16.98 -4.51 -4.67
CA ALA A 62 -16.66 -3.48 -5.66
C ALA A 62 -15.69 -3.98 -6.75
N ILE A 63 -14.70 -4.82 -6.39
CA ILE A 63 -13.77 -5.46 -7.33
C ILE A 63 -14.52 -6.41 -8.27
N LYS A 64 -15.42 -7.24 -7.75
CA LYS A 64 -16.26 -8.15 -8.56
C LYS A 64 -17.15 -7.38 -9.53
N PHE A 65 -17.69 -6.24 -9.10
CA PHE A 65 -18.50 -5.39 -9.95
C PHE A 65 -17.67 -4.83 -11.12
N GLU A 66 -16.52 -4.20 -10.84
CA GLU A 66 -15.63 -3.67 -11.89
C GLU A 66 -15.12 -4.77 -12.82
N LEU A 67 -14.79 -5.95 -12.29
CA LEU A 67 -14.42 -7.11 -13.08
C LEU A 67 -15.55 -7.48 -14.06
N THR A 68 -16.77 -7.60 -13.57
CA THR A 68 -17.93 -7.97 -14.38
C THR A 68 -18.13 -7.01 -15.55
N GLU A 69 -18.09 -5.70 -15.30
CA GLU A 69 -18.24 -4.69 -16.35
C GLU A 69 -17.07 -4.74 -17.34
N ARG A 70 -15.84 -4.85 -16.84
CA ARG A 70 -14.65 -4.89 -17.71
C ARG A 70 -14.60 -6.14 -18.60
N LEU A 71 -15.04 -7.29 -18.10
CA LEU A 71 -15.08 -8.52 -18.90
C LEU A 71 -16.08 -8.41 -20.06
N LYS A 72 -17.25 -7.77 -19.84
CA LYS A 72 -18.23 -7.51 -20.91
C LYS A 72 -17.65 -6.59 -21.98
N GLU A 73 -16.96 -5.51 -21.59
CA GLU A 73 -16.30 -4.60 -22.52
C GLU A 73 -15.28 -5.34 -23.40
N LEU A 74 -14.38 -6.13 -22.78
CA LEU A 74 -13.36 -6.89 -23.50
C LEU A 74 -13.97 -7.94 -24.44
N GLU A 75 -15.09 -8.56 -24.06
CA GLU A 75 -15.81 -9.51 -24.90
C GLU A 75 -16.44 -8.83 -26.13
N ILE A 76 -17.09 -7.67 -25.94
CA ILE A 76 -17.67 -6.87 -27.04
C ILE A 76 -16.58 -6.37 -27.99
N GLU A 77 -15.40 -6.02 -27.47
CA GLU A 77 -14.22 -5.60 -28.26
C GLU A 77 -13.52 -6.78 -28.98
N GLY A 78 -13.94 -8.03 -28.76
CA GLY A 78 -13.30 -9.22 -29.33
C GLY A 78 -11.94 -9.57 -28.69
N LYS A 79 -11.59 -8.96 -27.56
CA LYS A 79 -10.34 -9.17 -26.81
C LYS A 79 -10.44 -10.35 -25.86
N LEU A 80 -10.71 -11.54 -26.42
CA LEU A 80 -11.00 -12.74 -25.64
C LEU A 80 -9.82 -13.23 -24.78
N LEU A 81 -8.58 -13.01 -25.24
CA LEU A 81 -7.38 -13.40 -24.50
C LEU A 81 -7.18 -12.50 -23.26
N GLU A 82 -7.33 -11.19 -23.43
CA GLU A 82 -7.27 -10.21 -22.36
C GLU A 82 -8.39 -10.43 -21.35
N ARG A 83 -9.61 -10.72 -21.84
CA ARG A 83 -10.76 -11.09 -21.01
C ARG A 83 -10.44 -12.27 -20.10
N GLN A 84 -9.98 -13.39 -20.69
CA GLN A 84 -9.65 -14.61 -19.96
C GLN A 84 -8.52 -14.38 -18.95
N ARG A 85 -7.48 -13.63 -19.35
CA ARG A 85 -6.34 -13.29 -18.48
C ARG A 85 -6.79 -12.51 -17.24
N LEU A 86 -7.63 -11.49 -17.45
CA LEU A 86 -8.13 -10.64 -16.38
C LEU A 86 -9.01 -11.42 -15.41
N GLU A 87 -9.92 -12.24 -15.95
CA GLU A 87 -10.82 -13.09 -15.17
C GLU A 87 -10.05 -14.05 -14.27
N GLN A 88 -9.13 -14.83 -14.83
CA GLN A 88 -8.34 -15.80 -14.07
C GLN A 88 -7.53 -15.13 -12.96
N ARG A 89 -6.84 -14.02 -13.29
CA ARG A 89 -6.00 -13.32 -12.33
C ARG A 89 -6.82 -12.73 -11.19
N THR A 90 -7.91 -12.04 -11.52
CA THR A 90 -8.71 -11.32 -10.52
C THR A 90 -9.45 -12.29 -9.61
N ASN A 91 -9.99 -13.39 -10.14
CA ASN A 91 -10.64 -14.41 -9.31
C ASN A 91 -9.65 -15.08 -8.35
N PHE A 92 -8.44 -15.41 -8.80
CA PHE A 92 -7.39 -15.93 -7.93
C PHE A 92 -7.01 -14.93 -6.82
N ASP A 93 -6.82 -13.66 -7.16
CA ASP A 93 -6.50 -12.62 -6.19
C ASP A 93 -7.66 -12.45 -5.16
N LEU A 94 -8.93 -12.53 -5.60
CA LEU A 94 -10.12 -12.50 -4.73
C LEU A 94 -10.21 -13.71 -3.78
N GLU A 95 -9.89 -14.91 -4.25
CA GLU A 95 -9.83 -16.13 -3.42
C GLU A 95 -8.75 -16.00 -2.34
N MET A 96 -7.57 -15.50 -2.71
CA MET A 96 -6.48 -15.26 -1.77
C MET A 96 -6.85 -14.22 -0.70
N ILE A 97 -7.52 -13.14 -1.12
CA ILE A 97 -8.03 -12.11 -0.20
C ILE A 97 -9.05 -12.73 0.78
N ALA A 98 -9.97 -13.56 0.30
CA ALA A 98 -10.97 -14.20 1.14
C ALA A 98 -10.36 -15.19 2.15
N ALA A 99 -9.33 -15.94 1.73
CA ALA A 99 -8.68 -16.96 2.56
C ALA A 99 -7.67 -16.39 3.56
N THR A 100 -6.90 -15.37 3.16
CA THR A 100 -5.72 -14.90 3.93
C THR A 100 -5.79 -13.44 4.34
N GLY A 101 -6.79 -12.69 3.85
CA GLY A 101 -6.86 -11.24 4.03
C GLY A 101 -5.90 -10.44 3.14
N SER A 102 -5.17 -11.09 2.22
CA SER A 102 -4.22 -10.42 1.32
C SER A 102 -4.00 -11.21 0.02
N CYS A 103 -3.35 -10.60 -0.97
CA CYS A 103 -2.90 -11.28 -2.19
C CYS A 103 -1.60 -10.64 -2.71
N ASN A 104 -0.96 -11.32 -3.68
CA ASN A 104 0.24 -10.77 -4.33
C ASN A 104 -0.15 -9.64 -5.27
N GLY A 105 0.31 -8.43 -4.93
CA GLY A 105 -0.06 -7.22 -5.66
C GLY A 105 -1.34 -6.57 -5.15
N ILE A 106 -1.67 -6.74 -3.86
CA ILE A 106 -2.87 -6.16 -3.23
C ILE A 106 -2.98 -4.64 -3.43
N GLU A 107 -1.85 -3.94 -3.62
CA GLU A 107 -1.81 -2.50 -3.88
C GLU A 107 -2.58 -2.11 -5.15
N ASN A 108 -2.75 -3.03 -6.11
CA ASN A 108 -3.53 -2.77 -7.33
C ASN A 108 -5.03 -2.64 -7.05
N TYR A 109 -5.48 -3.01 -5.84
CA TYR A 109 -6.85 -2.82 -5.35
C TYR A 109 -6.96 -1.67 -4.34
N SER A 110 -5.88 -0.89 -4.14
CA SER A 110 -5.78 0.13 -3.09
C SER A 110 -6.92 1.15 -3.10
N ARG A 111 -7.46 1.53 -4.26
CA ARG A 111 -8.65 2.40 -4.35
C ARG A 111 -9.81 1.85 -3.52
N PHE A 112 -10.13 0.57 -3.69
CA PHE A 112 -11.23 -0.09 -2.99
C PHE A 112 -10.93 -0.29 -1.50
N LEU A 113 -9.66 -0.55 -1.16
CA LEU A 113 -9.23 -0.78 0.22
C LEU A 113 -9.20 0.51 1.05
N THR A 114 -8.93 1.64 0.42
CA THR A 114 -8.83 2.95 1.08
C THR A 114 -10.14 3.73 1.08
N GLY A 115 -11.13 3.30 0.28
CA GLY A 115 -12.41 4.00 0.14
C GLY A 115 -12.34 5.30 -0.67
N ARG A 116 -11.23 5.52 -1.39
CA ARG A 116 -11.04 6.68 -2.28
C ARG A 116 -11.93 6.56 -3.52
N LEU A 117 -12.38 7.71 -4.02
CA LEU A 117 -13.13 7.78 -5.29
C LEU A 117 -12.18 7.60 -6.49
N PRO A 118 -12.70 7.19 -7.67
CA PRO A 118 -11.89 7.11 -8.89
C PRO A 118 -11.15 8.41 -9.19
N GLY A 119 -9.84 8.32 -9.44
CA GLY A 119 -8.97 9.46 -9.73
C GLY A 119 -8.46 10.26 -8.53
N GLU A 120 -8.98 10.04 -7.32
CA GLU A 120 -8.49 10.72 -6.11
C GLU A 120 -7.01 10.41 -5.83
N PRO A 121 -6.29 11.33 -5.15
CA PRO A 121 -4.92 11.07 -4.75
C PRO A 121 -4.87 9.88 -3.77
N PRO A 122 -3.96 8.91 -3.99
CA PRO A 122 -3.78 7.82 -3.07
C PRO A 122 -3.10 8.30 -1.77
N PRO A 123 -3.27 7.55 -0.66
CA PRO A 123 -2.58 7.88 0.58
C PRO A 123 -1.07 7.83 0.39
N THR A 124 -0.39 8.83 0.96
CA THR A 124 1.08 8.94 0.92
C THR A 124 1.65 9.21 2.29
N LEU A 125 2.98 9.20 2.40
CA LEU A 125 3.69 9.54 3.63
C LEU A 125 3.24 10.88 4.22
N PHE A 126 2.88 11.87 3.39
CA PHE A 126 2.47 13.19 3.87
C PHE A 126 1.25 13.15 4.80
N GLU A 127 0.36 12.17 4.65
CA GLU A 127 -0.81 12.02 5.53
C GLU A 127 -0.43 11.50 6.94
N TYR A 128 0.78 10.95 7.11
CA TYR A 128 1.30 10.45 8.38
C TYR A 128 2.21 11.47 9.08
N LEU A 129 2.57 12.57 8.41
CA LEU A 129 3.44 13.59 8.97
C LEU A 129 2.64 14.55 9.87
N PRO A 130 3.26 15.08 10.94
CA PRO A 130 2.63 16.12 11.73
C PRO A 130 2.48 17.41 10.91
N GLU A 131 1.51 18.26 11.26
CA GLU A 131 1.22 19.51 10.52
C GLU A 131 2.42 20.48 10.46
N ASN A 132 3.32 20.41 11.44
CA ASN A 132 4.52 21.23 11.52
C ASN A 132 5.77 20.58 10.91
N ALA A 133 5.61 19.52 10.12
CA ALA A 133 6.73 18.91 9.42
C ALA A 133 7.39 19.91 8.46
N VAL A 134 8.69 19.74 8.22
CA VAL A 134 9.45 20.49 7.21
C VAL A 134 10.04 19.50 6.22
N LEU A 135 9.77 19.71 4.93
CA LEU A 135 10.32 18.91 3.85
C LEU A 135 11.57 19.57 3.30
N PHE A 136 12.70 18.87 3.33
CA PHE A 136 13.90 19.28 2.61
C PHE A 136 13.98 18.51 1.29
N VAL A 137 14.07 19.25 0.18
CA VAL A 137 14.27 18.67 -1.15
C VAL A 137 15.71 18.91 -1.55
N ASP A 138 16.53 17.88 -1.38
CA ASP A 138 17.93 17.89 -1.81
C ASP A 138 18.04 17.78 -3.34
N GLU A 139 19.09 18.38 -3.88
CA GLU A 139 19.31 18.59 -5.32
C GLU A 139 18.03 18.96 -6.08
N SER A 140 17.36 20.01 -5.60
CA SER A 140 16.00 20.35 -6.04
C SER A 140 15.86 20.59 -7.54
N HIS A 141 16.91 21.06 -8.22
CA HIS A 141 16.93 21.25 -9.67
C HIS A 141 16.70 19.94 -10.46
N VAL A 142 17.10 18.80 -9.89
CA VAL A 142 16.85 17.45 -10.43
C VAL A 142 15.62 16.82 -9.80
N THR A 143 15.54 16.82 -8.47
CA THR A 143 14.52 16.07 -7.71
C THR A 143 13.10 16.52 -8.03
N ILE A 144 12.86 17.83 -8.20
CA ILE A 144 11.53 18.36 -8.56
C ILE A 144 11.12 17.87 -9.96
N GLY A 145 12.06 17.86 -10.91
CA GLY A 145 11.83 17.33 -12.25
C GLY A 145 11.47 15.85 -12.23
N GLN A 146 12.15 15.06 -11.40
CA GLN A 146 11.84 13.65 -11.22
C GLN A 146 10.43 13.44 -10.63
N ILE A 147 10.07 14.14 -9.56
CA ILE A 147 8.74 14.06 -8.92
C ILE A 147 7.63 14.32 -9.96
N ASN A 148 7.81 15.34 -10.80
CA ASN A 148 6.87 15.68 -11.87
C ASN A 148 6.73 14.56 -12.92
N GLY A 149 7.81 13.82 -13.21
CA GLY A 149 7.85 12.74 -14.19
C GLY A 149 7.19 11.43 -13.73
N MET A 150 7.20 11.13 -12.42
CA MET A 150 6.81 9.83 -11.87
C MET A 150 5.39 9.40 -12.27
N SER A 151 4.41 10.27 -12.06
CA SER A 151 2.99 9.95 -12.31
C SER A 151 2.72 9.59 -13.78
N ARG A 152 3.38 10.29 -14.71
CA ARG A 152 3.21 10.06 -16.16
C ARG A 152 3.77 8.71 -16.59
N GLY A 153 4.95 8.35 -16.09
CA GLY A 153 5.59 7.06 -16.38
C GLY A 153 4.77 5.89 -15.85
N ASP A 154 4.32 5.97 -14.60
CA ASP A 154 3.48 4.94 -13.99
C ASP A 154 2.13 4.78 -14.70
N HIS A 155 1.48 5.90 -15.04
CA HIS A 155 0.19 5.90 -15.73
C HIS A 155 0.27 5.20 -17.10
N ARG A 156 1.28 5.52 -17.92
CA ARG A 156 1.47 4.87 -19.24
C ARG A 156 1.62 3.35 -19.09
N ARG A 157 2.47 2.91 -18.17
CA ARG A 157 2.69 1.48 -17.92
C ARG A 157 1.41 0.77 -17.49
N LYS A 158 0.62 1.38 -16.61
CA LYS A 158 -0.60 0.76 -16.08
C LYS A 158 -1.77 0.76 -17.04
N ILE A 159 -1.89 1.78 -17.89
CA ILE A 159 -2.84 1.75 -19.02
C ILE A 159 -2.57 0.50 -19.85
N THR A 160 -1.32 0.25 -20.25
CA THR A 160 -0.96 -0.94 -21.01
C THR A 160 -1.35 -2.23 -20.26
N LEU A 161 -1.09 -2.33 -18.96
CA LEU A 161 -1.52 -3.50 -18.18
C LEU A 161 -3.04 -3.70 -18.17
N ALA A 162 -3.82 -2.62 -18.09
CA ALA A 162 -5.28 -2.69 -18.10
C ALA A 162 -5.86 -2.97 -19.50
N GLU A 163 -5.26 -2.41 -20.54
CA GLU A 163 -5.62 -2.66 -21.94
C GLU A 163 -5.39 -4.12 -22.33
N TYR A 164 -4.28 -4.71 -21.88
CA TYR A 164 -3.95 -6.11 -22.12
C TYR A 164 -4.47 -7.06 -21.03
N GLY A 165 -5.44 -6.66 -20.20
CA GLY A 165 -6.12 -7.55 -19.26
C GLY A 165 -5.23 -8.18 -18.17
N PHE A 166 -4.09 -7.56 -17.84
CA PHE A 166 -3.25 -7.99 -16.70
C PHE A 166 -3.78 -7.46 -15.37
N ARG A 167 -4.45 -6.31 -15.37
CA ARG A 167 -5.01 -5.65 -14.18
C ARG A 167 -6.35 -4.98 -14.51
N LEU A 168 -7.17 -4.74 -13.50
CA LEU A 168 -8.38 -3.93 -13.63
C LEU A 168 -8.03 -2.45 -13.91
N PRO A 169 -8.96 -1.67 -14.52
CA PRO A 169 -8.77 -0.23 -14.73
C PRO A 169 -8.45 0.54 -13.44
N SER A 170 -9.07 0.15 -12.31
CA SER A 170 -8.77 0.68 -10.97
C SER A 170 -7.32 0.63 -10.55
N ALA A 171 -6.50 -0.27 -11.10
CA ALA A 171 -5.08 -0.33 -10.78
C ALA A 171 -4.33 0.96 -11.15
N ILE A 172 -4.87 1.74 -12.09
CA ILE A 172 -4.34 3.06 -12.48
C ILE A 172 -4.42 4.06 -11.32
N ASP A 173 -5.38 3.91 -10.41
CA ASP A 173 -5.55 4.80 -9.25
C ASP A 173 -4.50 4.53 -8.15
N ASN A 174 -3.80 3.38 -8.18
CA ASN A 174 -2.68 3.06 -7.28
C ASN A 174 -1.37 3.79 -7.65
N ARG A 175 -1.38 5.10 -7.89
CA ARG A 175 -0.31 5.83 -8.59
C ARG A 175 0.51 6.74 -7.68
N PRO A 176 1.69 7.20 -8.11
CA PRO A 176 2.31 8.38 -7.49
C PRO A 176 1.39 9.61 -7.61
N LEU A 177 1.56 10.56 -6.70
CA LEU A 177 0.92 11.87 -6.79
C LEU A 177 1.29 12.55 -8.12
N ARG A 178 0.31 13.20 -8.74
CA ARG A 178 0.56 14.18 -9.80
C ARG A 178 1.25 15.39 -9.16
N PHE A 179 2.01 16.14 -9.96
CA PHE A 179 2.79 17.26 -9.41
C PHE A 179 1.92 18.30 -8.69
N ASN A 180 0.72 18.58 -9.19
CA ASN A 180 -0.23 19.48 -8.54
C ASN A 180 -0.78 18.92 -7.21
N GLU A 181 -0.94 17.60 -7.10
CA GLU A 181 -1.34 16.95 -5.85
C GLU A 181 -0.19 16.97 -4.84
N TRP A 182 1.04 16.71 -5.30
CA TRP A 182 2.25 16.81 -4.47
C TRP A 182 2.44 18.23 -3.93
N ASP A 183 2.28 19.25 -4.78
CA ASP A 183 2.44 20.65 -4.39
C ASP A 183 1.37 21.09 -3.38
N ALA A 184 0.15 20.56 -3.48
CA ALA A 184 -0.93 20.80 -2.52
C ALA A 184 -0.75 20.06 -1.19
N MET A 185 -0.13 18.87 -1.21
CA MET A 185 0.00 18.01 -0.02
C MET A 185 1.30 18.21 0.76
N ARG A 186 2.37 18.71 0.11
CA ARG A 186 3.67 18.86 0.77
C ARG A 186 3.57 19.89 1.90
N PRO A 187 4.28 19.67 3.03
CA PRO A 187 4.35 20.66 4.10
C PRO A 187 5.30 21.81 3.69
N GLN A 188 5.62 22.69 4.65
CA GLN A 188 6.64 23.72 4.43
C GLN A 188 7.90 23.10 3.85
N THR A 189 8.31 23.58 2.67
CA THR A 189 9.37 22.95 1.89
C THR A 189 10.57 23.89 1.74
N VAL A 190 11.77 23.36 2.00
CA VAL A 190 13.06 24.01 1.72
C VAL A 190 13.73 23.26 0.57
N SER A 191 13.92 23.95 -0.56
CA SER A 191 14.65 23.43 -1.70
C SER A 191 16.14 23.75 -1.55
N VAL A 192 16.97 22.72 -1.64
CA VAL A 192 18.43 22.83 -1.49
C VAL A 192 19.05 22.41 -2.82
N SER A 193 19.80 23.32 -3.42
CA SER A 193 20.69 22.99 -4.53
C SER A 193 21.72 24.08 -4.77
N ALA A 194 22.85 23.71 -5.37
CA ALA A 194 23.89 24.64 -5.80
C ALA A 194 23.54 25.40 -7.09
N THR A 195 22.57 24.92 -7.88
CA THR A 195 22.21 25.46 -9.20
C THR A 195 20.73 25.84 -9.29
#